data_AF-A0A962ITY8-F1
#
_entry.id   AF-A0A962ITY8-F1
#
_cell.length_a   1.000
_cell.length_b   1.000
_cell.length_c   1.000
_cell.angle_alpha   90.00
_cell.angle_beta   90.00
_cell.angle_gamma   90.00
#
_symmetry.space_group_name_H-M   'P 1'
#
loop_
_entity.id
_entity.type
_entity.pdbx_description
1 polymer ?
#
loop_
_entity_poly.entity_id
_entity_poly.type
_entity_poly.pdbx_seq_one_letter_code
_entity_poly.pdbx_strand_id
1 'polypeptide(L)'
;PPAWDENALFLYFVCMAVFIRTLITFYEIPATALVAELTDDYDQRTEMMSVRYFFAWWGGLTMAVLNYLVFLPEEKGGLEYVAGWENYGLTASIIIFLSIYVSSVGTHRHIPNLRQPPPRQTFDLNKNLRELRETLSNRSFFALFISALLTAVAAGVSTSLSIYFSRHFWEFTSTQIGYMNLPYFLSALLALGIAPWVSRVMGKKRGAMTITGIAFAMAPMPYMLRLMGLMPENGTDELFWLLVLFNTVEVTLIVASSSLIAAMIADIVEDSEVKTGRRSEGIFFAANSFAQKAVNGLGVVVAGQILAYIQFPTQAKPGEIPESTLAELAWIYIPVLLFFYLLALSVLSLYRINRHDHEANLKRLSEPKERLV
;
A
#
# COMPACT_ATOMS: atom_id res chain seq x y z
N PRO A 1 -16.07 5.94 24.77
CA PRO A 1 -17.09 6.99 24.52
C PRO A 1 -18.31 6.54 23.66
N PRO A 2 -18.86 5.31 23.79
CA PRO A 2 -19.97 4.87 22.95
C PRO A 2 -21.30 5.59 23.23
N ALA A 3 -21.40 6.35 24.33
CA ALA A 3 -22.61 7.09 24.72
C ALA A 3 -22.63 8.56 24.25
N TRP A 4 -21.68 8.97 23.40
CA TRP A 4 -21.63 10.34 22.90
C TRP A 4 -22.58 10.52 21.71
N ASP A 5 -23.04 11.77 21.50
CA ASP A 5 -23.81 12.16 20.32
C ASP A 5 -23.04 11.84 19.02
N GLU A 6 -23.77 11.61 17.91
CA GLU A 6 -23.18 11.22 16.62
C GLU A 6 -22.13 12.24 16.14
N ASN A 7 -22.40 13.54 16.28
CA ASN A 7 -21.45 14.58 15.90
C ASN A 7 -20.20 14.57 16.80
N ALA A 8 -20.38 14.29 18.09
CA ALA A 8 -19.27 14.20 19.04
C ALA A 8 -18.42 12.94 18.77
N LEU A 9 -19.04 11.81 18.44
CA LEU A 9 -18.35 10.60 17.98
C LEU A 9 -17.58 10.85 16.69
N PHE A 10 -18.22 11.48 15.71
CA PHE A 10 -17.57 11.85 14.44
C PHE A 10 -16.33 12.72 14.67
N LEU A 11 -16.47 13.82 15.44
CA LEU A 11 -15.36 14.71 15.75
C LEU A 11 -14.25 13.98 16.52
N TYR A 12 -14.60 13.11 17.48
CA TYR A 12 -13.64 12.31 18.22
C TYR A 12 -12.85 11.38 17.28
N PHE A 13 -13.54 10.64 16.39
CA PHE A 13 -12.90 9.74 15.42
C PHE A 13 -11.99 10.51 14.47
N VAL A 14 -12.44 11.65 13.94
CA VAL A 14 -11.64 12.50 13.03
C VAL A 14 -10.39 13.00 13.74
N CYS A 15 -10.53 13.59 14.94
CA CYS A 15 -9.40 14.12 15.70
C CYS A 15 -8.39 13.01 16.04
N MET A 16 -8.86 11.85 16.50
CA MET A 16 -7.99 10.72 16.83
C MET A 16 -7.29 10.15 15.59
N ALA A 17 -8.01 9.99 14.47
CA ALA A 17 -7.44 9.49 13.22
C ALA A 17 -6.36 10.43 12.67
N VAL A 18 -6.60 11.74 12.67
CA VAL A 18 -5.62 12.75 12.26
C VAL A 18 -4.40 12.74 13.19
N PHE A 19 -4.63 12.67 14.50
CA PHE A 19 -3.56 12.63 15.49
C PHE A 19 -2.65 11.42 15.30
N ILE A 20 -3.21 10.21 15.21
CA ILE A 20 -2.45 8.97 14.99
C ILE A 20 -1.68 9.02 13.65
N ARG A 21 -2.33 9.44 12.55
CA ARG A 21 -1.69 9.58 11.22
C ARG A 21 -0.51 10.57 11.26
N THR A 22 -0.63 11.64 12.05
CA THR A 22 0.44 12.63 12.24
C THR A 22 1.61 12.03 13.01
N LEU A 23 1.36 11.35 14.12
CA LEU A 23 2.40 10.69 14.93
C LEU A 23 3.17 9.62 14.15
N ILE A 24 2.47 8.78 13.37
CA ILE A 24 3.11 7.80 12.48
C ILE A 24 4.10 8.49 11.54
N THR A 25 3.74 9.67 11.02
CA THR A 25 4.58 10.43 10.08
C THR A 25 5.83 10.99 10.75
N PHE A 26 5.75 11.42 12.02
CA PHE A 26 6.92 11.88 12.78
C PHE A 26 7.93 10.78 13.06
N TYR A 27 7.52 9.51 13.05
CA TYR A 27 8.44 8.39 13.20
C TYR A 27 8.93 7.84 11.85
N GLU A 28 8.02 7.52 10.93
CA GLU A 28 8.33 6.83 9.68
C GLU A 28 9.29 7.62 8.78
N ILE A 29 9.10 8.93 8.64
CA ILE A 29 9.93 9.75 7.74
C ILE A 29 11.38 9.80 8.24
N PRO A 30 11.68 10.21 9.49
CA PRO A 30 13.06 10.18 10.00
C PRO A 30 13.66 8.77 10.03
N ALA A 31 12.89 7.76 10.43
CA ALA A 31 13.37 6.38 10.50
C ALA A 31 13.76 5.83 9.11
N THR A 32 13.06 6.23 8.05
CA THR A 32 13.40 5.83 6.67
C THR A 32 14.60 6.61 6.15
N ALA A 33 14.69 7.90 6.48
CA ALA A 33 15.81 8.75 6.08
C ALA A 33 17.14 8.28 6.70
N LEU A 34 17.12 7.79 7.94
CA LEU A 34 18.31 7.32 8.65
C LEU A 34 19.05 6.18 7.91
N VAL A 35 18.34 5.35 7.13
CA VAL A 35 18.96 4.27 6.34
C VAL A 35 20.00 4.81 5.35
N ALA A 36 19.76 6.00 4.79
CA ALA A 36 20.70 6.64 3.85
C ALA A 36 21.92 7.26 4.55
N GLU A 37 21.89 7.43 5.87
CA GLU A 37 23.01 7.97 6.66
C GLU A 37 23.87 6.87 7.29
N LEU A 38 23.34 5.64 7.43
CA LEU A 38 24.03 4.52 8.07
C LEU A 38 25.07 3.85 7.17
N THR A 39 24.91 3.91 5.84
CA THR A 39 25.88 3.36 4.89
C THR A 39 25.99 4.22 3.64
N ASP A 40 27.22 4.36 3.16
CA ASP A 40 27.56 5.02 1.89
C ASP A 40 27.54 4.05 0.71
N ASP A 41 27.54 2.75 0.99
CA ASP A 41 27.54 1.70 -0.03
C ASP A 41 26.13 1.48 -0.56
N TYR A 42 25.98 1.58 -1.88
CA TYR A 42 24.69 1.48 -2.57
C TYR A 42 24.05 0.10 -2.41
N ASP A 43 24.87 -0.95 -2.47
CA ASP A 43 24.39 -2.33 -2.38
C ASP A 43 23.94 -2.63 -0.94
N GLN A 44 24.71 -2.16 0.05
CA GLN A 44 24.33 -2.26 1.47
C GLN A 44 23.04 -1.47 1.77
N ARG A 45 22.85 -0.28 1.19
CA ARG A 45 21.61 0.51 1.36
C ARG A 45 20.41 -0.27 0.82
N THR A 46 20.56 -0.91 -0.34
CA THR A 46 19.51 -1.72 -0.97
C THR A 46 19.18 -2.95 -0.13
N GLU A 47 20.20 -3.61 0.43
CA GLU A 47 20.04 -4.75 1.34
C GLU A 47 19.28 -4.35 2.62
N MET A 48 19.68 -3.27 3.28
CA MET A 48 18.99 -2.76 4.49
C MET A 48 17.53 -2.42 4.23
N MET A 49 17.23 -1.76 3.10
CA MET A 49 15.85 -1.47 2.71
C MET A 49 15.04 -2.75 2.45
N SER A 50 15.66 -3.76 1.82
CA SER A 50 15.03 -5.05 1.56
C SER A 50 14.68 -5.79 2.86
N VAL A 51 15.61 -5.83 3.82
CA VAL A 51 15.38 -6.40 5.16
C VAL A 51 14.26 -5.65 5.89
N ARG A 52 14.25 -4.32 5.84
CA ARG A 52 13.18 -3.50 6.41
C ARG A 52 11.82 -3.85 5.81
N TYR A 53 11.70 -3.90 4.48
CA TYR A 53 10.44 -4.24 3.82
C TYR A 53 9.97 -5.66 4.12
N PHE A 54 10.90 -6.61 4.22
CA PHE A 54 10.60 -7.98 4.64
C PHE A 54 9.95 -8.00 6.02
N PHE A 55 10.58 -7.38 7.03
CA PHE A 55 10.02 -7.31 8.37
C PHE A 55 8.73 -6.49 8.45
N ALA A 56 8.57 -5.44 7.65
CA ALA A 56 7.33 -4.66 7.59
C ALA A 56 6.15 -5.50 7.09
N TRP A 57 6.32 -6.25 6.00
CA TRP A 57 5.30 -7.16 5.48
C TRP A 57 5.01 -8.30 6.45
N TRP A 58 6.04 -8.96 6.95
CA TRP A 58 5.88 -10.08 7.89
C TRP A 58 5.23 -9.64 9.20
N GLY A 59 5.64 -8.51 9.76
CA GLY A 59 5.04 -7.96 10.97
C GLY A 59 3.57 -7.58 10.76
N GLY A 60 3.26 -6.89 9.66
CA GLY A 60 1.88 -6.52 9.31
C GLY A 60 0.98 -7.73 9.09
N LEU A 61 1.44 -8.73 8.32
CA LEU A 61 0.69 -9.97 8.09
C LEU A 61 0.51 -10.79 9.37
N THR A 62 1.55 -10.85 10.22
CA THR A 62 1.45 -11.55 11.53
C THR A 62 0.38 -10.91 12.39
N MET A 63 0.36 -9.58 12.49
CA MET A 63 -0.68 -8.85 13.23
C MET A 63 -2.06 -9.05 12.61
N ALA A 64 -2.18 -9.08 11.28
CA ALA A 64 -3.45 -9.38 10.61
C ALA A 64 -3.96 -10.79 10.94
N VAL A 65 -3.09 -11.81 10.93
CA VAL A 65 -3.44 -13.18 11.32
C VAL A 65 -3.83 -13.25 12.80
N LEU A 66 -3.04 -12.65 13.69
CA LEU A 66 -3.34 -12.61 15.12
C LEU A 66 -4.66 -11.91 15.42
N ASN A 67 -4.98 -10.84 14.69
CA ASN A 67 -6.25 -10.12 14.84
C ASN A 67 -7.44 -11.08 14.73
N TYR A 68 -7.46 -11.87 13.66
CA TYR A 68 -8.58 -12.77 13.38
C TYR A 68 -8.54 -14.08 14.18
N LEU A 69 -7.36 -14.69 14.36
CA LEU A 69 -7.24 -16.01 15.00
C LEU A 69 -7.19 -15.95 16.54
N VAL A 70 -6.69 -14.85 17.11
CA VAL A 70 -6.44 -14.74 18.56
C VAL A 70 -7.31 -13.69 19.21
N PHE A 71 -7.40 -12.49 18.62
CA PHE A 71 -8.11 -11.37 19.25
C PHE A 71 -9.61 -11.36 18.92
N LEU A 72 -10.00 -11.83 17.74
CA LEU A 72 -11.38 -11.88 17.26
C LEU A 72 -11.85 -13.31 16.96
N PRO A 73 -11.69 -14.28 17.88
CA PRO A 73 -12.12 -15.65 17.65
C PRO A 73 -13.63 -15.70 17.46
N GLU A 74 -14.10 -16.54 16.54
CA GLU A 74 -15.53 -16.65 16.22
C GLU A 74 -16.36 -17.01 17.45
N GLU A 75 -15.84 -17.85 18.35
CA GLU A 75 -16.48 -18.29 19.60
C GLU A 75 -16.84 -17.13 20.54
N LYS A 76 -16.15 -15.98 20.45
CA LYS A 76 -16.40 -14.78 21.29
C LYS A 76 -17.21 -13.71 20.57
N GLY A 77 -17.71 -13.98 19.36
CA GLY A 77 -18.46 -13.02 18.54
C GLY A 77 -17.66 -12.44 17.37
N GLY A 78 -16.45 -12.92 17.10
CA GLY A 78 -15.68 -12.56 15.90
C GLY A 78 -15.46 -11.05 15.76
N LEU A 79 -15.79 -10.50 14.59
CA LEU A 79 -15.68 -9.06 14.28
C LEU A 79 -16.47 -8.14 15.23
N GLU A 80 -17.52 -8.63 15.87
CA GLU A 80 -18.37 -7.87 16.79
C GLU A 80 -17.82 -7.86 18.23
N TYR A 81 -16.77 -8.64 18.50
CA TYR A 81 -16.17 -8.74 19.82
C TYR A 81 -15.35 -7.49 20.19
N VAL A 82 -16.01 -6.50 20.81
CA VAL A 82 -15.42 -5.19 21.18
C VAL A 82 -14.15 -5.33 22.03
N ALA A 83 -14.16 -6.19 23.06
CA ALA A 83 -12.99 -6.40 23.92
C ALA A 83 -11.80 -7.01 23.14
N GLY A 84 -12.06 -7.72 22.04
CA GLY A 84 -11.01 -8.20 21.13
C GLY A 84 -10.25 -7.06 20.47
N TRP A 85 -10.97 -6.06 19.96
CA TRP A 85 -10.38 -4.86 19.37
C TRP A 85 -9.59 -4.02 20.37
N GLU A 86 -10.06 -3.92 21.62
CA GLU A 86 -9.33 -3.24 22.70
C GLU A 86 -8.01 -3.96 23.01
N ASN A 87 -8.04 -5.29 23.17
CA ASN A 87 -6.87 -6.10 23.44
C ASN A 87 -5.86 -6.10 22.27
N TYR A 88 -6.36 -6.13 21.04
CA TYR A 88 -5.56 -6.01 19.83
C TYR A 88 -4.85 -4.65 19.79
N GLY A 89 -5.59 -3.56 20.01
CA GLY A 89 -5.04 -2.20 20.06
C GLY A 89 -3.98 -2.03 21.15
N LEU A 90 -4.23 -2.56 22.35
CA LEU A 90 -3.28 -2.52 23.46
C LEU A 90 -2.01 -3.30 23.14
N THR A 91 -2.14 -4.53 22.64
CA THR A 91 -1.01 -5.37 22.28
C THR A 91 -0.18 -4.74 21.15
N ALA A 92 -0.84 -4.25 20.10
CA ALA A 92 -0.21 -3.54 19.00
C ALA A 92 0.55 -2.29 19.51
N SER A 93 -0.05 -1.51 20.41
CA SER A 93 0.59 -0.32 20.98
C SER A 93 1.86 -0.65 21.77
N ILE A 94 1.85 -1.75 22.55
CA ILE A 94 3.02 -2.21 23.31
C ILE A 94 4.13 -2.66 22.34
N ILE A 95 3.79 -3.46 21.32
CA ILE A 95 4.76 -3.93 20.33
C ILE A 95 5.38 -2.74 19.58
N ILE A 96 4.57 -1.77 19.16
CA ILE A 96 5.03 -0.55 18.49
C ILE A 96 5.97 0.22 19.42
N PHE A 97 5.54 0.49 20.67
CA PHE A 97 6.34 1.22 21.64
C PHE A 97 7.69 0.54 21.90
N LEU A 98 7.71 -0.76 22.16
CA LEU A 98 8.93 -1.52 22.41
C LEU A 98 9.84 -1.53 21.18
N SER A 99 9.29 -1.72 19.98
CA SER A 99 10.06 -1.73 18.73
C SER A 99 10.72 -0.38 18.47
N ILE A 100 9.96 0.72 18.62
CA ILE A 100 10.47 2.09 18.48
C ILE A 100 11.53 2.37 19.54
N TYR A 101 11.27 1.99 20.80
CA TYR A 101 12.18 2.24 21.91
C TYR A 101 13.51 1.48 21.75
N VAL A 102 13.45 0.17 21.46
CA VAL A 102 14.65 -0.66 21.23
C VAL A 102 15.44 -0.15 20.04
N SER A 103 14.77 0.17 18.92
CA SER A 103 15.41 0.77 17.76
C SER A 103 16.09 2.09 18.12
N SER A 104 15.40 2.98 18.82
CA SER A 104 15.89 4.31 19.15
C SER A 104 17.10 4.24 20.08
N VAL A 105 17.04 3.43 21.14
CA VAL A 105 18.17 3.25 22.08
C VAL A 105 19.36 2.60 21.39
N GLY A 106 19.14 1.62 20.51
CA GLY A 106 20.18 0.96 19.72
C GLY A 106 20.88 1.93 18.76
N THR A 107 20.12 2.80 18.08
CA THR A 107 20.67 3.78 17.13
C THR A 107 21.23 5.03 17.82
N HIS A 108 20.80 5.36 19.05
CA HIS A 108 21.21 6.58 19.76
C HIS A 108 22.73 6.69 19.93
N ARG A 109 23.43 5.55 20.05
CA ARG A 109 24.90 5.52 20.19
C ARG A 109 25.64 5.96 18.93
N HIS A 110 24.97 5.93 17.78
CA HIS A 110 25.57 6.27 16.48
C HIS A 110 25.43 7.75 16.13
N ILE A 111 24.67 8.54 16.91
CA ILE A 111 24.48 9.99 16.69
C ILE A 111 25.81 10.75 16.50
N PRO A 112 26.86 10.51 17.30
CA PRO A 112 28.14 11.21 17.11
C PRO A 112 28.85 10.88 15.78
N ASN A 113 28.52 9.73 15.17
CA ASN A 113 29.13 9.25 13.93
C ASN A 113 28.31 9.64 12.69
N LEU A 114 27.14 10.27 12.86
CA LEU A 114 26.31 10.74 11.76
C LEU A 114 26.98 11.93 11.06
N ARG A 115 26.74 12.05 9.76
CA ARG A 115 27.21 13.20 8.98
C ARG A 115 26.61 14.48 9.53
N GLN A 116 27.45 15.49 9.76
CA GLN A 116 26.93 16.78 10.17
C GLN A 116 26.08 17.38 9.05
N PRO A 117 24.86 17.84 9.36
CA PRO A 117 23.99 18.42 8.35
C PRO A 117 24.68 19.65 7.74
N PRO A 118 24.52 19.88 6.42
CA PRO A 118 24.94 21.13 5.82
C PRO A 118 24.32 22.32 6.59
N PRO A 119 24.96 23.51 6.57
CA PRO A 119 24.48 24.67 7.31
C PRO A 119 22.99 24.89 7.06
N ARG A 120 22.23 25.11 8.13
CA ARG A 120 20.76 25.26 8.10
C ARG A 120 20.36 26.18 6.97
N GLN A 121 19.85 25.62 5.88
CA GLN A 121 19.20 26.41 4.84
C GLN A 121 17.91 26.96 5.46
N THR A 122 17.66 28.26 5.27
CA THR A 122 16.39 28.86 5.68
C THR A 122 15.26 28.13 4.97
N PHE A 123 14.21 27.79 5.73
CA PHE A 123 13.02 27.17 5.16
C PHE A 123 12.40 28.15 4.17
N ASP A 124 12.51 27.85 2.88
CA ASP A 124 11.92 28.64 1.80
C ASP A 124 10.80 27.84 1.15
N LEU A 125 9.57 28.15 1.57
CA LEU A 125 8.37 27.51 1.05
C LEU A 125 8.22 27.70 -0.47
N ASN A 126 8.60 28.87 -1.00
CA ASN A 126 8.50 29.14 -2.43
C ASN A 126 9.51 28.32 -3.23
N LYS A 127 10.74 28.17 -2.72
CA LYS A 127 11.74 27.28 -3.30
C LYS A 127 11.27 25.83 -3.32
N ASN A 128 10.76 25.32 -2.19
CA ASN A 128 10.26 23.94 -2.09
C ASN A 128 9.03 23.69 -2.99
N LEU A 129 8.08 24.63 -3.05
CA LEU A 129 6.92 24.53 -3.95
C LEU A 129 7.33 24.57 -5.41
N ARG A 130 8.35 25.38 -5.76
CA ARG A 130 8.90 25.41 -7.12
C ARG A 130 9.58 24.09 -7.48
N GLU A 131 10.38 23.52 -6.58
CA GLU A 131 11.03 22.22 -6.78
C GLU A 131 10.00 21.08 -6.90
N LEU A 132 8.94 21.12 -6.09
CA LEU A 132 7.81 20.18 -6.21
C LEU A 132 7.10 20.33 -7.56
N ARG A 133 6.84 21.57 -8.00
CA ARG A 133 6.22 21.85 -9.30
C ARG A 133 7.11 21.37 -10.45
N GLU A 134 8.41 21.60 -10.39
CA GLU A 134 9.37 21.15 -11.39
C GLU A 134 9.39 19.61 -11.48
N THR A 135 9.41 18.96 -10.32
CA THR A 135 9.32 17.50 -10.20
C THR A 135 8.03 16.96 -10.82
N LEU A 136 6.88 17.53 -10.47
CA LEU A 136 5.56 17.18 -11.04
C LEU A 136 5.43 17.57 -12.52
N SER A 137 6.29 18.45 -13.04
CA SER A 137 6.31 18.81 -14.47
C SER A 137 7.03 17.76 -15.33
N ASN A 138 7.81 16.86 -14.71
CA ASN A 138 8.39 15.72 -15.42
C ASN A 138 7.26 14.75 -15.81
N ARG A 139 7.02 14.60 -17.12
CA ARG A 139 5.94 13.77 -17.66
C ARG A 139 5.97 12.33 -17.17
N SER A 140 7.16 11.73 -17.02
CA SER A 140 7.30 10.36 -16.53
C SER A 140 6.97 10.27 -15.04
N PHE A 141 7.38 11.26 -14.25
CA PHE A 141 7.03 11.32 -12.83
C PHE A 141 5.55 11.56 -12.62
N PHE A 142 4.99 12.52 -13.34
CA PHE A 142 3.55 12.81 -13.31
C PHE A 142 2.72 11.57 -13.67
N ALA A 143 3.12 10.82 -14.71
CA ALA A 143 2.46 9.58 -15.08
C ALA A 143 2.51 8.52 -13.95
N LEU A 144 3.67 8.29 -13.35
CA LEU A 144 3.78 7.37 -12.21
C LEU A 144 2.98 7.85 -11.00
N PHE A 145 3.07 9.14 -10.68
CA PHE A 145 2.41 9.74 -9.53
C PHE A 145 0.88 9.62 -9.63
N ILE A 146 0.29 10.01 -10.77
CA ILE A 146 -1.15 9.92 -10.98
C ILE A 146 -1.62 8.46 -11.05
N SER A 147 -0.86 7.58 -11.70
CA SER A 147 -1.17 6.14 -11.71
C SER A 147 -1.16 5.54 -10.30
N ALA A 148 -0.16 5.87 -9.48
CA ALA A 148 -0.08 5.44 -8.10
C ALA A 148 -1.26 5.96 -7.25
N LEU A 149 -1.71 7.19 -7.50
CA LEU A 149 -2.88 7.73 -6.82
C LEU A 149 -4.16 6.98 -7.17
N LEU A 150 -4.42 6.75 -8.45
CA LEU A 150 -5.61 6.02 -8.90
C LEU A 150 -5.64 4.59 -8.36
N THR A 151 -4.48 3.91 -8.36
CA THR A 151 -4.32 2.59 -7.73
C THR A 151 -4.59 2.65 -6.22
N ALA A 152 -4.17 3.71 -5.53
CA ALA A 152 -4.44 3.89 -4.10
C ALA A 152 -5.93 4.12 -3.80
N VAL A 153 -6.69 4.82 -4.68
CA VAL A 153 -8.16 4.92 -4.53
C VAL A 153 -8.76 3.52 -4.59
N ALA A 154 -8.45 2.77 -5.64
CA ALA A 154 -8.99 1.43 -5.86
C ALA A 154 -8.63 0.47 -4.71
N ALA A 155 -7.38 0.52 -4.24
CA ALA A 155 -6.93 -0.24 -3.07
C ALA A 155 -7.71 0.15 -1.80
N GLY A 156 -7.96 1.45 -1.59
CA GLY A 156 -8.77 1.93 -0.48
C GLY A 156 -10.23 1.44 -0.56
N VAL A 157 -10.85 1.47 -1.75
CA VAL A 157 -12.20 0.91 -1.96
C VAL A 157 -12.21 -0.59 -1.66
N SER A 158 -11.27 -1.34 -2.25
CA SER A 158 -11.16 -2.80 -2.07
C SER A 158 -10.95 -3.18 -0.60
N THR A 159 -10.01 -2.53 0.09
CA THR A 159 -9.72 -2.80 1.51
C THR A 159 -10.88 -2.43 2.42
N SER A 160 -11.65 -1.38 2.08
CA SER A 160 -12.78 -0.95 2.90
C SER A 160 -13.99 -1.88 2.75
N LEU A 161 -14.24 -2.37 1.53
CA LEU A 161 -15.34 -3.30 1.26
C LEU A 161 -14.98 -4.77 1.50
N SER A 162 -13.70 -5.12 1.62
CA SER A 162 -13.26 -6.51 1.79
C SER A 162 -13.83 -7.17 3.04
N ILE A 163 -14.02 -6.42 4.14
CA ILE A 163 -14.65 -6.94 5.36
C ILE A 163 -16.12 -7.27 5.09
N TYR A 164 -16.84 -6.42 4.37
CA TYR A 164 -18.24 -6.67 3.99
C TYR A 164 -18.36 -7.86 3.04
N PHE A 165 -17.48 -7.94 2.04
CA PHE A 165 -17.45 -9.10 1.15
C PHE A 165 -17.11 -10.39 1.90
N SER A 166 -16.08 -10.38 2.73
CA SER A 166 -15.67 -11.58 3.47
C SER A 166 -16.76 -12.03 4.44
N ARG A 167 -17.34 -11.12 5.22
CA ARG A 167 -18.30 -11.46 6.29
C ARG A 167 -19.73 -11.67 5.79
N HIS A 168 -20.19 -10.89 4.80
CA HIS A 168 -21.59 -10.91 4.36
C HIS A 168 -21.81 -11.52 2.97
N PHE A 169 -20.86 -11.35 2.04
CA PHE A 169 -21.01 -11.90 0.69
C PHE A 169 -20.56 -13.36 0.61
N TRP A 170 -19.40 -13.67 1.20
CA TRP A 170 -18.83 -15.02 1.27
C TRP A 170 -19.15 -15.76 2.58
N GLU A 171 -19.72 -15.06 3.55
CA GLU A 171 -20.14 -15.61 4.86
C GLU A 171 -19.01 -16.28 5.64
N PHE A 172 -17.79 -15.77 5.49
CA PHE A 172 -16.64 -16.29 6.20
C PHE A 172 -16.65 -15.90 7.68
N THR A 173 -16.26 -16.87 8.50
CA THR A 173 -15.92 -16.68 9.90
C THR A 173 -14.62 -15.89 10.05
N SER A 174 -14.43 -15.23 11.19
CA SER A 174 -13.14 -14.60 11.54
C SER A 174 -11.98 -15.59 11.37
N THR A 175 -12.17 -16.85 11.79
CA THR A 175 -11.15 -17.88 11.67
C THR A 175 -10.76 -18.16 10.22
N GLN A 176 -11.74 -18.29 9.31
CA GLN A 176 -11.47 -18.46 7.88
C GLN A 176 -10.76 -17.25 7.28
N ILE A 177 -11.16 -16.03 7.64
CA ILE A 177 -10.47 -14.80 7.20
C ILE A 177 -9.01 -14.80 7.69
N GLY A 178 -8.77 -15.21 8.93
CA GLY A 178 -7.43 -15.37 9.49
C GLY A 178 -6.58 -16.38 8.71
N TYR A 179 -7.13 -17.54 8.38
CA TYR A 179 -6.44 -18.54 7.56
C TYR A 179 -6.19 -18.08 6.13
N MET A 180 -7.09 -17.29 5.54
CA MET A 180 -6.92 -16.73 4.21
C MET A 180 -5.74 -15.73 4.11
N ASN A 181 -5.32 -15.15 5.22
CA ASN A 181 -4.15 -14.27 5.28
C ASN A 181 -2.80 -15.02 5.34
N LEU A 182 -2.77 -16.30 5.74
CA LEU A 182 -1.51 -17.07 5.85
C LEU A 182 -0.79 -17.24 4.49
N PRO A 183 -1.49 -17.55 3.38
CA PRO A 183 -0.86 -17.63 2.05
C PRO A 183 -0.27 -16.30 1.54
N TYR A 184 -0.61 -15.15 2.13
CA TYR A 184 -0.01 -13.87 1.75
C TYR A 184 1.48 -13.77 2.09
N PHE A 185 1.95 -14.54 3.09
CA PHE A 185 3.38 -14.68 3.35
C PHE A 185 4.11 -15.34 2.17
N LEU A 186 3.51 -16.40 1.61
CA LEU A 186 4.02 -17.04 0.40
C LEU A 186 3.96 -16.08 -0.79
N SER A 187 2.91 -15.28 -0.89
CA SER A 187 2.75 -14.28 -1.97
C SER A 187 3.89 -13.26 -1.98
N ALA A 188 4.28 -12.74 -0.81
CA ALA A 188 5.41 -11.83 -0.67
C ALA A 188 6.74 -12.49 -1.09
N LEU A 189 6.96 -13.76 -0.73
CA LEU A 189 8.15 -14.51 -1.15
C LEU A 189 8.18 -14.77 -2.65
N LEU A 190 7.06 -15.17 -3.25
CA LEU A 190 6.94 -15.39 -4.69
C LEU A 190 7.18 -14.10 -5.47
N ALA A 191 6.69 -12.96 -4.97
CA ALA A 191 6.89 -11.66 -5.59
C ALA A 191 8.39 -11.26 -5.70
N LEU A 192 9.21 -11.64 -4.71
CA LEU A 192 10.67 -11.42 -4.75
C LEU A 192 11.36 -12.15 -5.92
N GLY A 193 10.80 -13.27 -6.37
CA GLY A 193 11.29 -13.98 -7.56
C GLY A 193 10.68 -13.46 -8.86
N ILE A 194 9.37 -13.22 -8.85
CA ILE A 194 8.60 -12.82 -10.05
C ILE A 194 9.00 -11.42 -10.53
N ALA A 195 9.16 -10.44 -9.64
CA ALA A 195 9.49 -9.08 -10.05
C ALA A 195 10.83 -8.98 -10.81
N PRO A 196 11.96 -9.52 -10.30
CA PRO A 196 13.22 -9.54 -11.05
C PRO A 196 13.14 -10.34 -12.35
N TRP A 197 12.45 -11.50 -12.34
CA TRP A 197 12.29 -12.33 -13.53
C TRP A 197 11.55 -11.59 -14.64
N VAL A 198 10.41 -10.98 -14.34
CA VAL A 198 9.64 -10.18 -15.30
C VAL A 198 10.44 -8.95 -15.75
N SER A 199 11.15 -8.27 -14.84
CA SER A 199 12.02 -7.13 -15.19
C SER A 199 13.09 -7.53 -16.21
N ARG A 200 13.71 -8.71 -16.06
CA ARG A 200 14.74 -9.20 -16.99
C ARG A 200 14.18 -9.58 -18.36
N VAL A 201 13.02 -10.24 -18.40
CA VAL A 201 12.43 -10.76 -19.65
C VAL A 201 11.71 -9.66 -20.44
N MET A 202 10.91 -8.82 -19.77
CA MET A 202 10.03 -7.84 -20.41
C MET A 202 10.55 -6.40 -20.32
N GLY A 203 11.51 -6.14 -19.42
CA GLY A 203 11.89 -4.78 -19.01
C GLY A 203 10.91 -4.20 -17.99
N LYS A 204 11.39 -3.28 -17.13
CA LYS A 204 10.61 -2.68 -16.02
C LYS A 204 9.25 -2.13 -16.46
N LYS A 205 9.19 -1.30 -17.51
CA LYS A 205 7.94 -0.67 -17.99
C LYS A 205 6.91 -1.71 -18.45
N ARG A 206 7.25 -2.55 -19.42
CA ARG A 206 6.31 -3.54 -19.98
C ARG A 206 5.96 -4.59 -18.94
N GLY A 207 6.93 -4.99 -18.11
CA GLY A 207 6.74 -5.88 -16.99
C GLY A 207 5.72 -5.35 -15.98
N ALA A 208 5.90 -4.10 -15.54
CA ALA A 208 4.97 -3.43 -14.64
C ALA A 208 3.57 -3.38 -15.27
N MET A 209 3.42 -2.83 -16.48
CA MET A 209 2.10 -2.74 -17.14
C MET A 209 1.41 -4.10 -17.30
N THR A 210 2.17 -5.17 -17.61
CA THR A 210 1.61 -6.51 -17.80
C THR A 210 1.16 -7.11 -16.47
N ILE A 211 2.03 -7.13 -15.45
CA ILE A 211 1.68 -7.67 -14.13
C ILE A 211 0.53 -6.88 -13.53
N THR A 212 0.60 -5.54 -13.56
CA THR A 212 -0.48 -4.67 -13.06
C THR A 212 -1.79 -4.94 -13.79
N GLY A 213 -1.75 -5.10 -15.13
CA GLY A 213 -2.91 -5.45 -15.94
C GLY A 213 -3.55 -6.77 -15.55
N ILE A 214 -2.74 -7.81 -15.36
CA ILE A 214 -3.22 -9.13 -14.92
C ILE A 214 -3.79 -9.05 -13.50
N ALA A 215 -3.10 -8.37 -12.57
CA ALA A 215 -3.57 -8.19 -11.20
C ALA A 215 -4.94 -7.49 -11.16
N PHE A 216 -5.09 -6.42 -11.93
CA PHE A 216 -6.32 -5.64 -11.97
C PHE A 216 -7.48 -6.38 -12.65
N ALA A 217 -7.18 -7.28 -13.59
CA ALA A 217 -8.18 -8.18 -14.17
C ALA A 217 -8.58 -9.31 -13.20
N MET A 218 -7.65 -9.78 -12.36
CA MET A 218 -7.92 -10.81 -11.36
C MET A 218 -8.75 -10.29 -10.18
N ALA A 219 -8.53 -9.06 -9.73
CA ALA A 219 -9.20 -8.49 -8.56
C ALA A 219 -10.76 -8.59 -8.59
N PRO A 220 -11.46 -8.20 -9.68
CA PRO A 220 -12.91 -8.35 -9.74
C PRO A 220 -13.37 -9.77 -10.12
N MET A 221 -12.47 -10.65 -10.57
CA MET A 221 -12.83 -11.94 -11.18
C MET A 221 -13.65 -12.84 -10.24
N PRO A 222 -13.32 -13.02 -8.95
CA PRO A 222 -14.11 -13.88 -8.07
C PRO A 222 -15.58 -13.43 -7.95
N TYR A 223 -15.79 -12.12 -7.89
CA TYR A 223 -17.12 -11.52 -7.79
C TYR A 223 -17.89 -11.66 -9.11
N MET A 224 -17.24 -11.44 -10.25
CA MET A 224 -17.84 -11.66 -11.57
C MET A 224 -18.26 -13.13 -11.76
N LEU A 225 -17.40 -14.07 -11.39
CA LEU A 225 -17.70 -15.51 -11.48
C LEU A 225 -18.86 -15.91 -10.56
N ARG A 226 -18.96 -15.31 -9.37
CA ARG A 226 -20.12 -15.51 -8.46
C ARG A 226 -21.40 -14.99 -9.07
N LEU A 227 -21.39 -13.80 -9.66
CA LEU A 227 -22.56 -13.21 -10.34
C LEU A 227 -23.01 -14.02 -11.57
N MET A 228 -22.10 -14.76 -12.20
CA MET A 228 -22.39 -15.69 -13.30
C MET A 228 -22.84 -17.08 -12.83
N GLY A 229 -22.88 -17.34 -11.52
CA GLY A 229 -23.23 -18.66 -10.96
C GLY A 229 -22.15 -19.73 -11.18
N LEU A 230 -20.90 -19.32 -11.46
CA LEU A 230 -19.76 -20.23 -11.71
C LEU A 230 -18.92 -20.53 -10.46
N MET A 231 -19.27 -19.92 -9.32
CA MET A 231 -18.60 -20.16 -8.04
C MET A 231 -19.36 -21.18 -7.19
N PRO A 232 -18.66 -22.02 -6.40
CA PRO A 232 -19.31 -22.92 -5.45
C PRO A 232 -20.19 -22.17 -4.44
N GLU A 233 -21.09 -22.90 -3.78
CA GLU A 233 -21.96 -22.36 -2.74
C GLU A 233 -21.19 -21.93 -1.49
N ASN A 234 -21.76 -20.98 -0.75
CA ASN A 234 -21.18 -20.51 0.50
C ASN A 234 -21.09 -21.65 1.52
N GLY A 235 -20.08 -21.59 2.39
CA GLY A 235 -19.83 -22.63 3.40
C GLY A 235 -19.14 -23.89 2.89
N THR A 236 -18.86 -24.01 1.58
CA THR A 236 -18.08 -25.13 1.03
C THR A 236 -16.57 -24.91 1.15
N ASP A 237 -15.81 -25.99 1.40
CA ASP A 237 -14.34 -25.94 1.41
C ASP A 237 -13.76 -25.58 0.03
N GLU A 238 -14.46 -25.99 -1.04
CA GLU A 238 -14.07 -25.69 -2.42
C GLU A 238 -14.04 -24.17 -2.68
N LEU A 239 -15.07 -23.44 -2.23
CA LEU A 239 -15.11 -21.99 -2.32
C LEU A 239 -13.92 -21.35 -1.58
N PHE A 240 -13.66 -21.82 -0.35
CA PHE A 240 -12.58 -21.30 0.47
C PHE A 240 -11.22 -21.45 -0.23
N TRP A 241 -10.86 -22.67 -0.66
CA TRP A 241 -9.58 -22.93 -1.31
C TRP A 241 -9.43 -22.22 -2.66
N LEU A 242 -10.53 -22.09 -3.41
CA LEU A 242 -10.54 -21.34 -4.66
C LEU A 242 -10.25 -19.85 -4.42
N LEU A 243 -10.89 -19.23 -3.41
CA LEU A 243 -10.63 -17.85 -3.04
C LEU A 243 -9.23 -17.66 -2.45
N VAL A 244 -8.72 -18.61 -1.68
CA VAL A 244 -7.32 -18.61 -1.23
C VAL A 244 -6.38 -18.55 -2.43
N LEU A 245 -6.60 -19.38 -3.46
CA LEU A 245 -5.79 -19.37 -4.67
C LEU A 245 -5.86 -18.02 -5.39
N PHE A 246 -7.07 -17.50 -5.62
CA PHE A 246 -7.28 -16.20 -6.28
C PHE A 246 -6.54 -15.07 -5.56
N ASN A 247 -6.78 -14.92 -4.25
CA ASN A 247 -6.17 -13.86 -3.46
C ASN A 247 -4.65 -14.01 -3.37
N THR A 248 -4.13 -15.24 -3.24
CA THR A 248 -2.68 -15.49 -3.20
C THR A 248 -2.01 -15.03 -4.50
N VAL A 249 -2.58 -15.41 -5.65
CA VAL A 249 -2.04 -14.98 -6.94
C VAL A 249 -2.17 -13.46 -7.11
N GLU A 250 -3.32 -12.89 -6.77
CA GLU A 250 -3.56 -11.45 -6.84
C GLU A 250 -2.54 -10.67 -6.00
N VAL A 251 -2.39 -11.00 -4.72
CA VAL A 251 -1.44 -10.35 -3.80
C VAL A 251 0.00 -10.50 -4.31
N THR A 252 0.36 -11.67 -4.84
CA THR A 252 1.68 -11.89 -5.45
C THR A 252 1.94 -10.91 -6.60
N LEU A 253 0.97 -10.74 -7.50
CA LEU A 253 1.08 -9.82 -8.63
C LEU A 253 1.11 -8.36 -8.17
N ILE A 254 0.31 -7.98 -7.18
CA ILE A 254 0.28 -6.62 -6.61
C ILE A 254 1.64 -6.27 -5.98
N VAL A 255 2.22 -7.18 -5.19
CA VAL A 255 3.53 -6.95 -4.55
C VAL A 255 4.62 -6.87 -5.62
N ALA A 256 4.63 -7.78 -6.60
CA ALA A 256 5.61 -7.75 -7.69
C ALA A 256 5.52 -6.47 -8.53
N SER A 257 4.29 -6.04 -8.85
CA SER A 257 4.01 -4.77 -9.52
C SER A 257 4.53 -3.57 -8.73
N SER A 258 4.27 -3.55 -7.41
CA SER A 258 4.72 -2.48 -6.52
C SER A 258 6.26 -2.37 -6.48
N SER A 259 6.96 -3.51 -6.45
CA SER A 259 8.42 -3.55 -6.53
C SER A 259 8.96 -2.99 -7.86
N LEU A 260 8.32 -3.32 -8.99
CA LEU A 260 8.72 -2.77 -10.30
C LEU A 260 8.47 -1.26 -10.38
N ILE A 261 7.33 -0.78 -9.89
CA ILE A 261 7.00 0.65 -9.86
C ILE A 261 8.00 1.41 -8.98
N ALA A 262 8.36 0.87 -7.81
CA ALA A 262 9.39 1.46 -6.95
C ALA A 262 10.75 1.59 -7.68
N ALA A 263 11.15 0.56 -8.42
CA ALA A 263 12.36 0.62 -9.25
C ALA A 263 12.25 1.65 -10.39
N MET A 264 11.07 1.84 -10.99
CA MET A 264 10.84 2.88 -12.00
C MET A 264 10.91 4.30 -11.43
N ILE A 265 10.53 4.50 -10.16
CA ILE A 265 10.69 5.79 -9.47
C ILE A 265 12.18 6.10 -9.28
N ALA A 266 13.01 5.10 -8.92
CA ALA A 266 14.45 5.28 -8.83
C ALA A 266 15.06 5.71 -10.19
N ASP A 267 14.63 5.09 -11.29
CA ASP A 267 15.09 5.46 -12.64
C ASP A 267 14.75 6.92 -13.00
N ILE A 268 13.60 7.44 -12.53
CA ILE A 268 13.23 8.85 -12.71
C ILE A 268 14.12 9.77 -11.90
N VAL A 269 14.45 9.39 -10.66
CA VAL A 269 15.31 10.19 -9.79
C VAL A 269 16.69 10.37 -10.44
N GLU A 270 17.25 9.30 -11.02
CA GLU A 270 18.50 9.36 -11.79
C GLU A 270 18.37 10.23 -13.05
N ASP A 271 17.29 10.07 -13.83
CA ASP A 271 17.03 10.92 -15.01
C ASP A 271 16.89 12.41 -14.64
N SER A 272 16.25 12.69 -13.50
CA SER A 272 16.12 14.04 -12.97
C SER A 272 17.46 14.59 -12.48
N GLU A 273 18.30 13.75 -11.86
CA GLU A 273 19.65 14.14 -11.42
C GLU A 273 20.53 14.54 -12.62
N VAL A 274 20.49 13.77 -13.70
CA VAL A 274 21.23 14.09 -14.94
C VAL A 274 20.78 15.41 -15.54
N LYS A 275 19.48 15.73 -15.51
CA LYS A 275 18.92 16.95 -16.12
C LYS A 275 19.08 18.19 -15.26
N THR A 276 18.98 18.06 -13.94
CA THR A 276 18.93 19.20 -13.01
C THR A 276 20.23 19.40 -12.25
N GLY A 277 21.12 18.40 -12.24
CA GLY A 277 22.33 18.37 -11.43
C GLY A 277 22.06 18.23 -9.92
N ARG A 278 20.81 18.01 -9.51
CA ARG A 278 20.37 17.93 -8.10
C ARG A 278 19.84 16.53 -7.78
N ARG A 279 20.24 16.00 -6.64
CA ARG A 279 19.59 14.83 -6.04
C ARG A 279 18.41 15.28 -5.18
N SER A 280 17.21 14.95 -5.63
CA SER A 280 15.97 15.30 -4.94
C SER A 280 15.17 14.06 -4.52
N GLU A 281 15.80 12.91 -4.27
CA GLU A 281 15.12 11.63 -3.94
C GLU A 281 14.04 11.81 -2.87
N GLY A 282 14.35 12.57 -1.81
CA GLY A 282 13.44 12.83 -0.70
C GLY A 282 12.14 13.54 -1.10
N ILE A 283 12.16 14.43 -2.10
CA ILE A 283 10.96 15.13 -2.58
C ILE A 283 10.05 14.17 -3.35
N PHE A 284 10.62 13.31 -4.20
CA PHE A 284 9.88 12.30 -4.95
C PHE A 284 9.19 11.30 -4.01
N PHE A 285 9.91 10.79 -3.01
CA PHE A 285 9.37 9.87 -2.01
C PHE A 285 8.34 10.54 -1.09
N ALA A 286 8.61 11.76 -0.62
CA ALA A 286 7.67 12.50 0.23
C ALA A 286 6.36 12.80 -0.50
N ALA A 287 6.43 13.27 -1.75
CA ALA A 287 5.25 13.51 -2.57
C ALA A 287 4.43 12.23 -2.76
N ASN A 288 5.06 11.12 -3.14
CA ASN A 288 4.38 9.84 -3.33
C ASN A 288 3.74 9.32 -2.03
N SER A 289 4.45 9.38 -0.90
CA SER A 289 3.95 8.94 0.41
C SER A 289 2.76 9.79 0.89
N PHE A 290 2.86 11.11 0.78
CA PHE A 290 1.77 12.03 1.12
C PHE A 290 0.52 11.73 0.28
N ALA A 291 0.71 11.58 -1.02
CA ALA A 291 -0.37 11.39 -1.97
C ALA A 291 -1.08 10.03 -1.74
N GLN A 292 -0.33 8.95 -1.48
CA GLN A 292 -0.92 7.66 -1.09
C GLN A 292 -1.75 7.74 0.19
N LYS A 293 -1.31 8.50 1.19
CA LYS A 293 -2.06 8.69 2.46
C LYS A 293 -3.37 9.45 2.25
N ALA A 294 -3.35 10.51 1.44
CA ALA A 294 -4.54 11.31 1.13
C ALA A 294 -5.57 10.49 0.34
N VAL A 295 -5.08 9.73 -0.64
CA VAL A 295 -5.94 9.08 -1.63
C VAL A 295 -6.49 7.73 -1.16
N ASN A 296 -5.80 7.01 -0.27
CA ASN A 296 -6.41 5.88 0.44
C ASN A 296 -7.66 6.29 1.23
N GLY A 297 -7.67 7.51 1.80
CA GLY A 297 -8.85 8.05 2.47
C GLY A 297 -10.03 8.28 1.52
N LEU A 298 -9.75 8.71 0.28
CA LEU A 298 -10.78 8.85 -0.74
C LEU A 298 -11.43 7.51 -1.09
N GLY A 299 -10.65 6.41 -1.12
CA GLY A 299 -11.19 5.07 -1.32
C GLY A 299 -12.18 4.64 -0.23
N VAL A 300 -11.93 5.01 1.03
CA VAL A 300 -12.87 4.79 2.15
C VAL A 300 -14.17 5.57 1.93
N VAL A 301 -14.08 6.81 1.47
CA VAL A 301 -15.26 7.64 1.17
C VAL A 301 -16.07 7.03 0.03
N VAL A 302 -15.42 6.59 -1.04
CA VAL A 302 -16.09 5.92 -2.16
C VAL A 302 -16.77 4.63 -1.69
N ALA A 303 -16.09 3.80 -0.89
CA ALA A 303 -16.69 2.60 -0.30
C ALA A 303 -17.91 2.93 0.58
N GLY A 304 -17.80 3.95 1.45
CA GLY A 304 -18.91 4.42 2.26
C GLY A 304 -20.10 4.90 1.43
N GLN A 305 -19.83 5.57 0.30
CA GLN A 305 -20.89 6.04 -0.60
C GLN A 305 -21.57 4.88 -1.35
N ILE A 306 -20.82 3.83 -1.70
CA ILE A 306 -21.39 2.59 -2.26
C ILE A 306 -22.35 1.96 -1.25
N LEU A 307 -21.92 1.80 0.01
CA LEU A 307 -22.74 1.25 1.08
C LEU A 307 -23.99 2.11 1.35
N ALA A 308 -23.86 3.43 1.34
CA ALA A 308 -24.97 4.36 1.53
C ALA A 308 -25.98 4.29 0.38
N TYR A 309 -25.50 4.15 -0.86
CA TYR A 309 -26.36 4.07 -2.04
C TYR A 309 -27.22 2.80 -2.05
N ILE A 310 -26.62 1.64 -1.75
CA ILE A 310 -27.35 0.36 -1.66
C ILE A 310 -28.15 0.20 -0.35
N GLN A 311 -28.11 1.22 0.52
CA GLN A 311 -28.73 1.21 1.84
C GLN A 311 -28.34 -0.04 2.65
N PHE A 312 -27.04 -0.33 2.69
CA PHE A 312 -26.54 -1.53 3.35
C PHE A 312 -27.01 -1.56 4.83
N PRO A 313 -27.64 -2.64 5.29
CA PRO A 313 -28.26 -2.68 6.60
C PRO A 313 -27.22 -2.54 7.72
N THR A 314 -27.51 -1.69 8.70
CA THR A 314 -26.67 -1.50 9.89
C THR A 314 -26.85 -2.68 10.85
N GLN A 315 -25.76 -3.19 11.43
CA GLN A 315 -25.76 -4.35 12.35
C GLN A 315 -26.37 -5.62 11.74
N ALA A 316 -26.25 -5.79 10.42
CA ALA A 316 -26.74 -6.97 9.74
C ALA A 316 -25.93 -8.20 10.15
N LYS A 317 -26.60 -9.33 10.39
CA LYS A 317 -25.92 -10.60 10.59
C LYS A 317 -25.62 -11.26 9.24
N PRO A 318 -24.52 -12.03 9.14
CA PRO A 318 -24.27 -12.89 7.98
C PRO A 318 -25.50 -13.79 7.70
N GLY A 319 -25.84 -13.98 6.43
CA GLY A 319 -26.99 -14.79 6.01
C GLY A 319 -28.37 -14.12 6.13
N GLU A 320 -28.49 -12.96 6.78
CA GLU A 320 -29.77 -12.23 6.89
C GLU A 320 -29.95 -11.15 5.82
N ILE A 321 -28.90 -10.87 5.03
CA ILE A 321 -28.95 -9.84 3.98
C ILE A 321 -29.49 -10.47 2.69
N PRO A 322 -30.48 -9.85 2.03
CA PRO A 322 -30.98 -10.34 0.75
C PRO A 322 -29.85 -10.50 -0.28
N GLU A 323 -29.83 -11.63 -0.99
CA GLU A 323 -28.86 -11.89 -2.05
C GLU A 323 -28.85 -10.79 -3.13
N SER A 324 -30.00 -10.17 -3.39
CA SER A 324 -30.12 -9.04 -4.30
C SER A 324 -29.28 -7.83 -3.88
N THR A 325 -29.22 -7.53 -2.58
CA THR A 325 -28.43 -6.41 -2.04
C THR A 325 -26.93 -6.72 -2.11
N LEU A 326 -26.55 -7.98 -1.84
CA LEU A 326 -25.17 -8.44 -1.98
C LEU A 326 -24.71 -8.46 -3.45
N ALA A 327 -25.59 -8.84 -4.36
CA ALA A 327 -25.35 -8.76 -5.80
C ALA A 327 -25.22 -7.31 -6.26
N GLU A 328 -26.08 -6.41 -5.78
CA GLU A 328 -26.00 -4.97 -6.09
C GLU A 328 -24.69 -4.35 -5.60
N LEU A 329 -24.23 -4.71 -4.40
CA LEU A 329 -22.91 -4.34 -3.89
C LEU A 329 -21.79 -4.75 -4.86
N ALA A 330 -21.80 -6.00 -5.33
CA ALA A 330 -20.82 -6.49 -6.30
C ALA A 330 -20.93 -5.77 -7.66
N TRP A 331 -22.15 -5.54 -8.14
CA TRP A 331 -22.42 -4.86 -9.42
C TRP A 331 -21.94 -3.41 -9.45
N ILE A 332 -21.94 -2.70 -8.33
CA ILE A 332 -21.40 -1.35 -8.23
C ILE A 332 -19.89 -1.38 -7.98
N TYR A 333 -19.43 -2.30 -7.12
CA TYR A 333 -18.01 -2.44 -6.77
C TYR A 333 -17.14 -2.73 -8.00
N ILE A 334 -17.53 -3.70 -8.84
CA ILE A 334 -16.71 -4.16 -9.97
C ILE A 334 -16.42 -3.02 -10.98
N PRO A 335 -17.41 -2.26 -11.50
CA PRO A 335 -17.15 -1.16 -12.43
C PRO A 335 -16.35 -0.02 -11.81
N VAL A 336 -16.59 0.32 -10.54
CA VAL A 336 -15.82 1.35 -9.83
C VAL A 336 -14.35 0.95 -9.74
N LEU A 337 -14.08 -0.30 -9.36
CA LEU A 337 -12.72 -0.82 -9.26
C LEU A 337 -12.03 -0.84 -10.63
N LEU A 338 -12.70 -1.38 -11.66
CA LEU A 338 -12.20 -1.42 -13.03
C LEU A 338 -11.94 -0.02 -13.60
N PHE A 339 -12.80 0.96 -13.32
CA PHE A 339 -12.61 2.34 -13.75
C PHE A 339 -11.29 2.92 -13.24
N PHE A 340 -11.04 2.85 -11.94
CA PHE A 340 -9.81 3.38 -11.35
C PHE A 340 -8.56 2.61 -11.84
N TYR A 341 -8.64 1.29 -11.94
CA TYR A 341 -7.56 0.45 -12.43
C TYR A 341 -7.21 0.65 -13.90
N LEU A 342 -8.21 0.72 -14.79
CA LEU A 342 -7.99 0.99 -16.21
C LEU A 342 -7.46 2.41 -16.42
N LEU A 343 -7.95 3.39 -15.66
CA LEU A 343 -7.42 4.75 -15.72
C LEU A 343 -5.97 4.80 -15.22
N ALA A 344 -5.65 4.10 -14.13
CA ALA A 344 -4.29 3.99 -13.60
C ALA A 344 -3.31 3.37 -14.61
N LEU A 345 -3.71 2.29 -15.29
CA LEU A 345 -2.94 1.64 -16.35
C LEU A 345 -2.78 2.53 -17.59
N SER A 346 -3.85 3.22 -17.99
CA SER A 346 -3.84 4.15 -19.12
C SER A 346 -2.85 5.29 -18.88
N VAL A 347 -2.84 5.85 -17.67
CA VAL A 347 -1.88 6.90 -17.30
C VAL A 347 -0.46 6.34 -17.18
N LEU A 348 -0.30 5.14 -16.62
CA LEU A 348 1.02 4.47 -16.53
C LEU A 348 1.65 4.26 -17.91
N SER A 349 0.84 4.03 -18.95
CA SER A 349 1.32 3.85 -20.33
C SER A 349 2.09 5.08 -20.86
N LEU A 350 1.82 6.28 -20.31
CA LEU A 350 2.47 7.54 -20.67
C LEU A 350 3.91 7.65 -20.14
N TYR A 351 4.36 6.74 -19.27
CA TYR A 351 5.75 6.67 -18.81
C TYR A 351 6.71 6.41 -19.98
N ARG A 352 7.76 7.20 -20.17
CA ARG A 352 8.60 7.14 -21.39
C ARG A 352 10.00 6.57 -21.21
N ILE A 353 10.47 6.44 -19.98
CA ILE A 353 11.85 6.02 -19.72
C ILE A 353 11.98 4.53 -20.02
N ASN A 354 12.88 4.19 -20.94
CA ASN A 354 13.21 2.80 -21.27
C ASN A 354 14.54 2.40 -20.66
N ARG A 355 14.84 1.10 -20.68
CA ARG A 355 16.10 0.54 -20.17
C ARG A 355 17.35 1.22 -20.75
N HIS A 356 17.31 1.59 -22.02
CA HIS A 356 18.41 2.30 -22.68
C HIS A 356 18.67 3.70 -22.08
N ASP A 357 17.60 4.43 -21.73
CA ASP A 357 17.71 5.74 -21.12
C ASP A 357 18.34 5.64 -19.72
N HIS A 358 17.95 4.64 -18.94
CA HIS A 358 18.53 4.35 -17.63
C HIS A 358 20.03 3.97 -17.74
N GLU A 359 20.39 3.06 -18.64
CA GLU A 359 21.79 2.67 -18.85
C GLU A 359 22.66 3.86 -19.35
N ALA A 360 22.10 4.75 -20.17
CA ALA A 360 22.78 5.97 -20.61
C ALA A 360 22.95 6.99 -19.47
N ASN A 361 21.94 7.13 -18.60
CA ASN A 361 22.01 8.01 -17.43
C ASN A 361 23.05 7.52 -16.41
N LEU A 362 23.09 6.21 -16.13
CA LEU A 362 24.12 5.62 -15.27
C LEU A 362 25.54 5.89 -15.78
N LYS A 363 25.77 5.75 -17.10
CA LYS A 363 27.07 6.08 -17.71
C LYS A 363 27.44 7.55 -17.49
N ARG A 364 26.52 8.49 -17.75
CA ARG A 364 26.75 9.92 -17.55
C ARG A 364 27.02 10.29 -16.09
N LEU A 365 26.38 9.60 -15.15
CA LEU A 365 26.61 9.82 -13.71
C LEU A 365 27.92 9.20 -13.22
N SER A 366 28.39 8.13 -13.87
CA SER A 366 29.67 7.46 -13.56
C SER A 366 30.90 8.17 -14.14
N GLU A 367 30.72 9.00 -15.18
CA GLU A 367 31.80 9.81 -15.73
C GLU A 367 32.24 10.86 -14.68
N PRO A 368 33.55 10.96 -14.38
CA PRO A 368 34.04 11.93 -13.42
C PRO A 368 33.63 13.33 -13.90
N LYS A 369 32.86 14.06 -13.08
CA LYS A 369 32.48 15.45 -13.36
C LYS A 369 33.75 16.23 -13.67
N GLU A 370 34.00 16.53 -14.95
CA GLU A 370 34.98 17.55 -15.31
C GLU A 370 34.54 18.81 -14.57
N ARG A 371 35.34 19.19 -13.58
CA ARG A 371 35.19 20.47 -12.90
C ARG A 371 35.42 21.52 -13.98
N LEU A 372 34.33 22.01 -14.56
CA LEU A 372 34.35 23.25 -15.32
C LEU A 372 34.78 24.33 -14.32
N VAL A 373 36.04 24.73 -14.46
CA VAL A 373 36.71 25.80 -13.71
C VAL A 373 36.08 27.13 -14.05
#